data_AF-A0A401QDR1-F1
#
_entry.id   AF-A0A401QDR1-F1
#
_cell.length_a   1.000
_cell.length_b   1.000
_cell.length_c   1.000
_cell.angle_alpha   90.00
_cell.angle_beta   90.00
_cell.angle_gamma   90.00
#
_symmetry.space_group_name_H-M   'P 1'
#
loop_
_entity.id
_entity.type
_entity.pdbx_description
1 polymer ?
#
loop_
_entity_poly.entity_id
_entity_poly.type
_entity_poly.pdbx_seq_one_letter_code
_entity_poly.pdbx_strand_id
1 'polypeptide(L)' 'MVTAQPAPGAMLHSRFFSSREVAVHNSMGDLWVSFLGKVYDLSLLTQQFKGDILLKPILEAAGKDISHWFDENHQD' A
#
# COMPACT_ATOMS: atom_id res chain seq x y z
N MET A 1 -9.36 -36.07 6.31
CA MET A 1 -9.38 -35.62 4.90
C MET A 1 -10.54 -34.67 4.75
N VAL A 2 -10.32 -33.36 4.98
CA VAL A 2 -11.38 -32.35 4.87
C VAL A 2 -11.04 -31.44 3.69
N THR A 3 -11.83 -31.60 2.63
CA THR A 3 -11.95 -30.63 1.54
C THR A 3 -12.72 -29.43 2.06
N ALA A 4 -12.25 -28.21 1.81
CA ALA A 4 -13.07 -27.01 1.95
C ALA A 4 -12.87 -26.12 0.72
N GLN A 5 -13.88 -26.16 -0.14
CA GLN A 5 -14.10 -25.21 -1.24
C GLN A 5 -14.45 -23.83 -0.64
N PRO A 6 -14.06 -22.70 -1.27
CA PRO A 6 -14.56 -21.39 -0.83
C PRO A 6 -16.00 -21.18 -1.34
N ALA A 7 -16.86 -20.66 -0.44
CA ALA A 7 -18.28 -20.39 -0.66
C ALA A 7 -18.54 -19.07 -1.43
N PRO A 8 -19.73 -18.91 -2.07
CA PRO A 8 -20.04 -17.77 -2.92
C PRO A 8 -20.53 -16.60 -2.08
N GLY A 9 -19.78 -15.51 -2.11
CA GLY A 9 -20.08 -14.32 -1.33
C GLY A 9 -18.89 -13.38 -1.25
N ALA A 10 -18.39 -12.93 -2.40
CA ALA A 10 -17.44 -11.83 -2.47
C ALA A 10 -18.16 -10.52 -2.08
N MET A 11 -18.57 -10.42 -0.81
CA MET A 11 -18.74 -9.14 -0.16
C MET A 11 -17.34 -8.51 -0.20
N LEU A 12 -17.11 -7.57 -1.11
CA LEU A 12 -16.05 -6.59 -0.93
C LEU A 12 -16.39 -5.85 0.36
N HIS A 13 -16.04 -6.44 1.49
CA HIS A 13 -15.90 -5.72 2.73
C HIS A 13 -14.93 -4.60 2.38
N SER A 14 -15.40 -3.35 2.42
CA SER A 14 -14.52 -2.20 2.43
C SER A 14 -13.54 -2.43 3.57
N ARG A 15 -12.36 -2.97 3.26
CA ARG A 15 -11.35 -3.29 4.25
C ARG A 15 -10.78 -1.96 4.66
N PHE A 16 -11.28 -1.45 5.78
CA PHE A 16 -10.73 -0.26 6.41
C PHE A 16 -9.43 -0.68 7.08
N PHE A 17 -8.33 -0.12 6.59
CA PHE A 17 -7.02 -0.34 7.15
C PHE A 17 -6.69 0.83 8.07
N SER A 18 -6.25 0.53 9.30
CA SER A 18 -5.72 1.57 10.19
C SER A 18 -4.33 1.99 9.72
N SER A 19 -3.93 3.23 9.95
CA SER A 19 -2.56 3.70 9.67
C SER A 19 -1.50 2.80 10.33
N ARG A 20 -1.81 2.21 11.49
CA ARG A 20 -0.91 1.27 12.18
C ARG A 20 -0.74 -0.05 11.42
N GLU A 21 -1.78 -0.49 10.72
CA GLU A 21 -1.78 -1.70 9.90
C GLU A 21 -0.99 -1.44 8.62
N VAL A 22 -1.15 -0.29 7.98
CA VAL A 22 -0.31 0.12 6.84
C VAL A 22 1.17 0.22 7.26
N ALA A 23 1.44 0.77 8.45
CA ALA A 23 2.81 1.00 8.96
C ALA A 23 3.65 -0.27 9.15
N VAL A 24 3.03 -1.44 9.35
CA VAL A 24 3.76 -2.71 9.46
C VAL A 24 4.23 -3.25 8.11
N HIS A 25 3.58 -2.85 7.02
CA HIS A 25 3.91 -3.22 5.65
C HIS A 25 4.90 -2.21 5.04
N ASN A 26 6.13 -2.20 5.56
CA ASN A 26 7.18 -1.24 5.19
C ASN A 26 8.45 -1.85 4.57
N SER A 27 8.36 -3.08 4.07
CA SER A 27 9.52 -3.87 3.61
C SER A 27 9.61 -3.98 2.08
N MET A 28 10.79 -4.29 1.55
CA MET A 28 10.97 -4.53 0.11
C MET A 28 10.19 -5.78 -0.33
N GLY A 29 9.12 -5.58 -1.10
CA GLY A 29 8.20 -6.64 -1.53
C GLY A 29 6.93 -6.75 -0.69
N ASP A 30 6.78 -5.94 0.35
CA ASP A 30 5.60 -5.84 1.20
C ASP A 30 5.47 -4.37 1.65
N LEU A 31 5.07 -3.52 0.70
CA LEU A 31 5.09 -2.06 0.82
C LEU A 31 3.69 -1.50 0.61
N TRP A 32 3.10 -0.96 1.67
CA TRP A 32 1.81 -0.28 1.61
C TRP A 32 1.96 1.20 1.88
N VAL A 33 1.14 2.02 1.24
CA VAL A 33 1.08 3.46 1.46
C VAL A 33 -0.36 3.91 1.59
N SER A 34 -0.60 4.96 2.36
CA SER A 34 -1.89 5.64 2.35
C SER A 34 -1.84 6.88 1.45
N PHE A 35 -2.90 7.08 0.67
CA PHE A 35 -3.04 8.19 -0.25
C PHE A 35 -4.51 8.62 -0.31
N LEU A 36 -4.80 9.87 0.04
CA LEU A 36 -6.13 10.47 0.07
C LEU A 36 -7.18 9.61 0.80
N GLY A 37 -6.78 9.03 1.94
CA GLY A 37 -7.64 8.16 2.75
C GLY A 37 -7.86 6.76 2.18
N LYS A 38 -7.12 6.37 1.13
CA LYS A 38 -7.12 5.01 0.56
C LYS A 38 -5.76 4.36 0.80
N VAL A 39 -5.75 3.04 0.93
CA VAL A 39 -4.50 2.26 1.08
C VAL A 39 -4.19 1.56 -0.22
N TYR A 40 -2.93 1.66 -0.65
CA TYR A 40 -2.42 1.06 -1.88
C TYR A 40 -1.29 0.09 -1.54
N ASP A 41 -1.39 -1.13 -2.08
CA ASP A 41 -0.31 -2.11 -2.09
C ASP A 41 0.61 -1.82 -3.27
N LEU A 42 1.86 -1.47 -2.98
CA LEU A 42 2.92 -1.25 -3.96
C LEU A 42 3.95 -2.38 -3.94
N SER A 43 3.64 -3.50 -3.27
CA SER A 43 4.50 -4.68 -3.18
C SER A 43 4.94 -5.18 -4.56
N LEU A 44 3.99 -5.25 -5.50
CA LEU A 44 4.28 -5.61 -6.90
C LEU A 44 5.14 -4.56 -7.62
N LEU A 45 4.97 -3.28 -7.31
CA LEU A 45 5.75 -2.19 -7.90
C LEU A 45 7.20 -2.26 -7.41
N THR A 46 7.41 -2.41 -6.09
CA THR A 46 8.75 -2.53 -5.52
C THR A 46 9.49 -3.77 -6.03
N GLN A 47 8.76 -4.84 -6.34
CA GLN A 47 9.35 -6.05 -6.91
C GLN A 47 9.74 -5.87 -8.38
N GLN A 48 8.90 -5.18 -9.18
CA GLN A 48 9.20 -4.89 -10.58
C GLN A 48 10.38 -3.93 -10.75
N PHE A 49 10.44 -2.88 -9.92
CA PHE A 49 11.46 -1.83 -10.00
C PHE A 49 12.59 -2.02 -8.97
N LYS A 50 12.78 -3.25 -8.47
CA LYS A 50 13.74 -3.56 -7.40
C LYS A 50 15.16 -3.12 -7.79
N GLY A 51 15.70 -2.14 -7.06
CA GLY A 51 17.02 -1.57 -7.31
C GLY A 51 17.02 -0.23 -8.02
N ASP A 52 15.84 0.30 -8.37
CA ASP A 52 15.69 1.64 -8.94
C ASP A 52 15.88 2.72 -7.86
N ILE A 53 16.53 3.81 -8.24
CA ILE A 53 16.81 4.95 -7.34
C ILE A 53 15.51 5.69 -7.02
N LEU A 54 14.54 5.69 -7.94
CA LEU A 54 13.23 6.30 -7.77
C LEU A 54 12.37 5.58 -6.72
N LEU A 55 12.67 4.31 -6.41
CA LEU A 55 11.99 3.59 -5.33
C LEU A 55 12.46 4.01 -3.94
N LYS A 56 13.65 4.59 -3.79
CA LYS A 56 14.17 5.01 -2.46
C LYS A 56 13.18 5.87 -1.68
N PRO A 57 12.68 7.00 -2.21
CA PRO A 57 11.71 7.81 -1.48
C PRO A 57 10.42 7.04 -1.20
N ILE A 58 9.93 6.20 -2.13
CA ILE A 58 8.73 5.37 -1.94
C ILE A 58 8.93 4.39 -0.78
N LEU A 59 10.13 3.80 -0.67
CA LEU A 59 10.52 2.89 0.41
C LEU A 59 10.61 3.62 1.76
N GLU A 60 11.13 4.84 1.79
CA GLU A 60 11.18 5.67 3.00
C GLU A 60 9.79 6.15 3.45
N ALA A 61 8.87 6.30 2.49
CA ALA A 61 7.46 6.58 2.70
C ALA A 61 6.61 5.32 2.93
N ALA A 62 7.22 4.14 2.95
CA ALA A 62 6.51 2.89 3.19
C ALA A 62 5.83 2.93 4.57
N GLY A 63 4.56 2.53 4.60
CA GLY A 63 3.75 2.56 5.82
C GLY A 63 3.26 3.95 6.22
N LYS A 64 3.50 4.98 5.40
CA LYS A 64 3.12 6.38 5.66
C LYS A 64 2.13 6.91 4.63
N ASP A 65 1.66 8.11 4.89
CA ASP A 65 0.80 8.86 3.99
C ASP A 65 1.62 9.67 2.97
N ILE A 66 1.37 9.40 1.68
CA ILE A 66 2.02 10.08 0.55
C ILE A 66 1.11 11.11 -0.11
N SER A 67 -0.02 11.47 0.51
CA SER A 67 -0.94 12.47 -0.06
C SER A 67 -0.22 13.78 -0.35
N HIS A 68 0.70 14.17 0.54
CA HIS A 68 1.52 15.37 0.40
C HIS A 68 2.44 15.42 -0.84
N TRP A 69 2.69 14.29 -1.52
CA TRP A 69 3.47 14.29 -2.78
C TRP A 69 2.64 14.68 -4.00
N PHE A 70 1.33 14.43 -3.93
CA PHE A 70 0.38 14.68 -5.02
C PHE A 70 -0.60 15.81 -4.66
N ASP A 71 -0.51 16.35 -3.46
CA ASP A 71 -1.21 17.58 -3.07
C ASP A 71 -0.53 18.75 -3.79
N GLU A 72 -0.99 19.02 -5.01
CA GLU A 72 -0.54 20.11 -5.89
C GLU A 72 -0.94 21.51 -5.36
N ASN A 73 -1.55 21.61 -4.18
CA ASN A 73 -2.09 22.86 -3.62
C ASN A 73 -1.05 23.73 -2.88
N HIS A 74 0.19 23.78 -3.38
CA HIS A 74 1.04 24.94 -3.20
C HIS A 74 1.16 25.68 -4.54
N GLN A 75 0.05 26.34 -4.89
CA GLN A 75 0.07 27.45 -5.83
C GLN A 75 0.67 28.65 -5.08
N ASP A 76 1.98 28.88 -5.22
CA ASP A 76 2.60 30.18 -4.93
C ASP A 76 2.29 31.17 -6.06
#